data_AF-A0A7C8CJY1-F1
#
_entry.id   AF-A0A7C8CJY1-F1
#
_cell.length_a   1.000
_cell.length_b   1.000
_cell.length_c   1.000
_cell.angle_alpha   90.00
_cell.angle_beta   90.00
_cell.angle_gamma   90.00
#
_symmetry.space_group_name_H-M   'P 1'
#
loop_
_entity.id
_entity.type
_entity.pdbx_description
1 polymer ?
#
loop_
_entity_poly.entity_id
_entity_poly.type
_entity_poly.pdbx_seq_one_letter_code
_entity_poly.pdbx_strand_id
1 'polypeptide(L)'
;MATKTKSILTTLAILGLSLSVTGIAASEGGKTWDSDRVSELADELTQQIKDMRAAARMDPQVISAGTPAKQRTTHLFLDALKKLERATAKLARQLANEETRQQTAGTARRVDSLLKDATEQGRKLNSSQWTSQYADPALALASQLRAFYQENTDSTSTP
;
A
#
# COMPACT_ATOMS: atom_id res chain seq x y z
N MET A 1 -39.58 52.13 -52.71
CA MET A 1 -38.58 51.06 -52.90
C MET A 1 -38.42 50.36 -51.56
N ALA A 2 -39.15 49.27 -51.34
CA ALA A 2 -38.79 47.90 -51.70
C ALA A 2 -37.99 47.21 -50.56
N THR A 3 -38.75 46.41 -49.83
CA THR A 3 -38.45 45.43 -48.79
C THR A 3 -37.48 44.32 -49.23
N LYS A 4 -36.69 43.81 -48.27
CA LYS A 4 -36.21 42.41 -48.14
C LYS A 4 -35.67 42.26 -46.70
N THR A 5 -36.24 41.56 -45.72
CA THR A 5 -36.93 40.26 -45.61
C THR A 5 -35.98 39.06 -45.50
N LYS A 6 -35.94 38.50 -44.26
CA LYS A 6 -35.73 37.08 -43.87
C LYS A 6 -34.29 36.53 -43.96
N SER A 7 -33.80 35.63 -43.11
CA SER A 7 -34.38 34.82 -42.03
C SER A 7 -33.31 33.91 -41.42
N ILE A 8 -33.53 33.49 -40.15
CA ILE A 8 -33.29 32.13 -39.60
C ILE A 8 -31.82 31.66 -39.48
N LEU A 9 -31.35 31.42 -38.26
CA LEU A 9 -31.13 30.04 -37.80
C LEU A 9 -30.94 29.93 -36.28
N THR A 10 -31.86 29.17 -35.71
CA THR A 10 -31.94 28.58 -34.37
C THR A 10 -30.77 27.64 -34.13
N THR A 11 -30.12 27.70 -32.96
CA THR A 11 -29.45 26.50 -32.41
C THR A 11 -29.60 26.48 -30.90
N LEU A 12 -30.36 25.47 -30.50
CA LEU A 12 -30.69 24.99 -29.17
C LEU A 12 -29.46 24.24 -28.63
N ALA A 13 -28.98 24.57 -27.44
CA ALA A 13 -28.05 23.73 -26.69
C ALA A 13 -28.58 23.54 -25.27
N ILE A 14 -29.42 22.51 -25.13
CA ILE A 14 -29.77 21.89 -23.86
C ILE A 14 -28.64 20.91 -23.56
N LEU A 15 -27.89 21.08 -22.46
CA LEU A 15 -27.01 20.03 -21.99
C LEU A 15 -26.88 20.03 -20.46
N GLY A 16 -27.49 19.00 -19.85
CA GLY A 16 -26.89 18.27 -18.74
C GLY A 16 -26.96 18.88 -17.34
N LEU A 17 -28.17 18.92 -16.76
CA LEU A 17 -28.35 19.02 -15.31
C LEU A 17 -27.89 17.69 -14.67
N SER A 18 -26.62 17.60 -14.27
CA SER A 18 -26.11 16.42 -13.54
C SER A 18 -26.69 16.39 -12.13
N LEU A 19 -27.35 15.27 -11.83
CA LEU A 19 -27.87 14.92 -10.51
C LEU A 19 -26.74 14.97 -9.47
N SER A 20 -26.89 15.83 -8.47
CA SER A 20 -26.13 15.77 -7.23
C SER A 20 -26.46 14.45 -6.52
N VAL A 21 -25.55 13.48 -6.58
CA VAL A 21 -25.59 12.30 -5.71
C VAL A 21 -25.37 12.78 -4.28
N THR A 22 -26.43 12.82 -3.49
CA THR A 22 -26.36 13.03 -2.05
C THR A 22 -25.66 11.81 -1.43
N GLY A 23 -24.39 11.97 -1.08
CA GLY A 23 -23.62 10.97 -0.36
C GLY A 23 -24.21 10.75 1.03
N ILE A 24 -24.84 9.60 1.24
CA ILE A 24 -25.03 9.04 2.58
C ILE A 24 -23.74 8.27 2.89
N ALA A 25 -22.83 8.89 3.64
CA ALA A 25 -21.66 8.21 4.18
C ALA A 25 -21.66 8.43 5.70
N ALA A 26 -22.46 7.64 6.40
CA ALA A 26 -22.30 7.40 7.82
C ALA A 26 -21.89 5.93 7.99
N SER A 27 -20.58 5.70 8.08
CA SER A 27 -20.02 4.45 8.57
C SER A 27 -18.86 4.79 9.50
N GLU A 28 -19.17 4.99 10.77
CA GLU A 28 -18.19 4.95 11.85
C GLU A 28 -17.81 3.48 12.11
N GLY A 29 -16.52 3.16 12.02
CA GLY A 29 -15.96 1.85 12.36
C GLY A 29 -14.73 1.41 11.55
N GLY A 30 -14.52 2.00 10.37
CA GLY A 30 -13.39 1.65 9.49
C GLY A 30 -12.96 2.82 8.66
N LYS A 31 -11.65 2.92 8.38
CA LYS A 31 -11.13 3.99 7.54
C LYS A 31 -11.72 3.83 6.15
N THR A 32 -12.53 4.79 5.71
CA THR A 32 -13.09 4.83 4.36
C THR A 32 -11.94 4.70 3.36
N TRP A 33 -12.16 3.92 2.31
CA TRP A 33 -11.13 3.69 1.30
C TRP A 33 -10.72 5.02 0.66
N ASP A 34 -9.47 5.39 0.87
CA ASP A 34 -8.84 6.60 0.33
C ASP A 34 -7.69 6.11 -0.56
N SER A 35 -7.92 6.09 -1.88
CA SER A 35 -6.97 5.57 -2.85
C SER A 35 -5.64 6.32 -2.83
N ASP A 36 -5.70 7.64 -2.66
CA ASP A 36 -4.54 8.51 -2.70
C ASP A 36 -3.66 8.24 -1.49
N ARG A 37 -4.28 8.20 -0.30
CA ARG A 37 -3.54 7.90 0.95
C ARG A 37 -3.00 6.48 0.98
N VAL A 38 -3.74 5.50 0.45
CA VAL A 38 -3.28 4.10 0.37
C VAL A 38 -2.11 3.96 -0.60
N SER A 39 -2.14 4.67 -1.74
CA SER A 39 -1.04 4.72 -2.70
C SER A 39 0.21 5.33 -2.08
N GLU A 40 0.08 6.48 -1.42
CA GLU A 40 1.18 7.15 -0.72
C GLU A 40 1.83 6.24 0.33
N LEU A 41 1.03 5.58 1.17
CA LEU A 41 1.52 4.62 2.16
C LEU A 41 2.25 3.43 1.53
N ALA A 42 1.80 2.95 0.37
CA ALA A 42 2.46 1.86 -0.33
C ALA A 42 3.81 2.29 -0.93
N ASP A 43 3.93 3.53 -1.40
CA ASP A 43 5.19 4.11 -1.87
C ASP A 43 6.18 4.34 -0.73
N GLU A 44 5.73 4.95 0.37
CA GLU A 44 6.52 5.12 1.61
C GLU A 44 7.02 3.77 2.12
N LEU A 45 6.15 2.76 2.19
CA LEU A 45 6.52 1.41 2.60
C LEU A 45 7.54 0.81 1.63
N THR A 46 7.34 0.95 0.32
CA THR A 46 8.29 0.44 -0.68
C THR A 46 9.67 1.06 -0.50
N GLN A 47 9.74 2.37 -0.25
CA GLN A 47 11.01 3.06 0.00
C GLN A 47 11.67 2.58 1.30
N GLN A 48 10.90 2.50 2.40
CA GLN A 48 11.40 2.00 3.68
C GLN A 48 11.95 0.57 3.58
N ILE A 49 11.31 -0.31 2.79
CA ILE A 49 11.80 -1.68 2.57
C ILE A 49 13.10 -1.69 1.75
N LYS A 50 13.26 -0.80 0.76
CA LYS A 50 14.52 -0.65 0.02
C LYS A 50 15.65 -0.23 0.96
N ASP A 51 15.39 0.74 1.83
CA ASP A 51 16.38 1.24 2.79
C ASP A 51 16.75 0.16 3.80
N MET A 52 15.76 -0.58 4.32
CA MET A 52 15.96 -1.72 5.19
C MET A 52 16.82 -2.81 4.52
N ARG A 53 16.60 -3.09 3.23
CA ARG A 53 17.41 -4.05 2.47
C ARG A 53 18.82 -3.55 2.21
N ALA A 54 19.00 -2.27 1.89
CA ALA A 54 20.31 -1.67 1.72
C ALA A 54 21.12 -1.76 3.02
N ALA A 55 20.51 -1.38 4.15
CA ALA A 55 21.12 -1.45 5.47
C ALA A 55 21.49 -2.89 5.86
N ALA A 56 20.58 -3.85 5.66
CA ALA A 56 20.84 -5.27 5.94
C ALA A 56 22.08 -5.81 5.20
N ARG A 57 22.33 -5.38 3.96
CA ARG A 57 23.50 -5.83 3.18
C ARG A 57 24.81 -5.23 3.66
N MET A 58 24.76 -4.11 4.38
CA MET A 58 25.92 -3.42 4.94
C MET A 58 26.15 -3.77 6.42
N ASP A 59 25.26 -4.56 7.03
CA ASP A 59 25.38 -4.93 8.44
C ASP A 59 26.56 -5.91 8.66
N PRO A 60 27.49 -5.61 9.57
CA PRO A 60 28.60 -6.50 9.90
C PRO A 60 28.15 -7.92 10.30
N GLN A 61 26.99 -8.08 10.94
CA GLN A 61 26.46 -9.39 11.32
C GLN A 61 26.07 -10.24 10.11
N VAL A 62 25.58 -9.61 9.05
CA VAL A 62 25.22 -10.22 7.76
C VAL A 62 26.49 -10.53 6.95
N ILE A 63 27.45 -9.60 6.93
CA ILE A 63 28.71 -9.75 6.18
C ILE A 63 29.59 -10.84 6.81
N SER A 64 29.72 -10.86 8.13
CA SER A 64 30.60 -11.76 8.88
C SER A 64 29.87 -13.02 9.37
N ALA A 65 29.02 -13.61 8.54
CA ALA A 65 28.34 -14.87 8.85
C ALA A 65 29.35 -16.04 8.90
N GLY A 66 30.03 -16.19 10.05
CA GLY A 66 31.15 -17.13 10.22
C GLY A 66 30.75 -18.59 10.45
N THR A 67 29.46 -18.90 10.62
CA THR A 67 28.97 -20.28 10.81
C THR A 67 27.95 -20.67 9.74
N PRO A 68 27.85 -21.96 9.32
CA PRO A 68 26.88 -22.40 8.33
C PRO A 68 25.42 -22.08 8.71
N ALA A 69 25.08 -22.19 9.99
CA ALA A 69 23.76 -21.82 10.51
C ALA A 69 23.48 -20.33 10.31
N LYS A 70 24.45 -19.45 10.65
CA LYS A 70 24.31 -18.00 10.47
C LYS A 70 24.25 -17.60 9.00
N GLN A 71 25.01 -18.27 8.13
CA GLN A 71 24.97 -18.07 6.68
C GLN A 71 23.58 -18.40 6.11
N ARG A 72 22.99 -19.53 6.52
CA ARG A 72 21.64 -19.91 6.12
C ARG A 72 20.62 -18.87 6.56
N THR A 73 20.64 -18.44 7.82
CA THR A 73 19.73 -17.40 8.33
C THR A 73 19.90 -16.09 7.58
N THR A 74 21.15 -15.69 7.30
CA THR A 74 21.48 -14.49 6.50
C THR A 74 20.89 -14.58 5.10
N HIS A 75 21.03 -15.72 4.42
CA HIS A 75 20.46 -15.94 3.10
C HIS A 75 18.93 -15.85 3.13
N LEU A 76 18.28 -16.50 4.10
CA LEU A 76 16.82 -16.46 4.26
C LEU A 76 16.32 -15.04 4.51
N PHE A 77 17.01 -14.30 5.37
CA PHE A 77 16.68 -12.90 5.67
C PHE A 77 16.78 -12.01 4.41
N LEU A 78 17.88 -12.08 3.67
CA LEU A 78 18.06 -11.28 2.45
C LEU A 78 17.07 -11.67 1.34
N ASP A 79 16.72 -12.95 1.24
CA ASP A 79 15.70 -13.42 0.30
C ASP A 79 14.29 -12.97 0.70
N ALA A 80 13.96 -12.99 1.99
CA ALA A 80 12.70 -12.46 2.51
C ALA A 80 12.56 -10.96 2.20
N LEU A 81 13.61 -10.17 2.46
CA LEU A 81 13.65 -8.74 2.12
C LEU A 81 13.48 -8.49 0.62
N LYS A 82 14.15 -9.28 -0.23
CA LYS A 82 13.99 -9.19 -1.69
C LYS A 82 12.57 -9.49 -2.14
N LYS A 83 11.92 -10.51 -1.57
CA LYS A 83 10.53 -10.86 -1.87
C LYS A 83 9.57 -9.77 -1.40
N LEU A 84 9.81 -9.22 -0.21
CA LEU A 84 9.03 -8.13 0.37
C LEU A 84 9.12 -6.86 -0.47
N GLU A 85 10.31 -6.46 -0.92
CA GLU A 85 10.50 -5.32 -1.82
C GLU A 85 9.73 -5.51 -3.13
N ARG A 86 9.76 -6.71 -3.71
CA ARG A 86 9.00 -7.02 -4.93
C ARG A 86 7.49 -6.96 -4.71
N ALA A 87 7.01 -7.41 -3.54
CA ALA A 87 5.61 -7.42 -3.20
C ALA A 87 5.06 -6.00 -2.94
N THR A 88 5.82 -5.18 -2.21
CA THR A 88 5.50 -3.77 -1.94
C THR A 88 5.53 -2.95 -3.24
N ALA A 89 6.57 -3.10 -4.06
CA ALA A 89 6.63 -2.46 -5.37
C ALA A 89 5.53 -2.95 -6.35
N LYS A 90 5.04 -4.19 -6.19
CA LYS A 90 3.85 -4.64 -6.93
C LYS A 90 2.61 -3.92 -6.41
N LEU A 91 2.40 -3.86 -5.10
CA LEU A 91 1.25 -3.21 -4.50
C LEU A 91 1.16 -1.73 -4.90
N ALA A 92 2.28 -1.00 -4.80
CA ALA A 92 2.36 0.39 -5.25
C ALA A 92 1.96 0.56 -6.71
N ARG A 93 2.43 -0.32 -7.60
CA ARG A 93 2.03 -0.31 -9.02
C ARG A 93 0.54 -0.61 -9.24
N GLN A 94 -0.03 -1.54 -8.48
CA GLN A 94 -1.47 -1.83 -8.58
C GLN A 94 -2.29 -0.62 -8.15
N LEU A 95 -1.90 0.05 -7.07
CA LEU A 95 -2.57 1.26 -6.58
C LEU A 95 -2.41 2.44 -7.54
N ALA A 96 -1.23 2.62 -8.13
CA ALA A 96 -0.99 3.62 -9.18
C ALA A 96 -1.80 3.36 -10.47
N ASN A 97 -2.21 2.11 -10.70
CA ASN A 97 -3.13 1.73 -11.79
C ASN A 97 -4.61 1.81 -11.37
N GLU A 98 -4.91 2.47 -10.25
CA GLU A 98 -6.25 2.65 -9.70
C GLU A 98 -6.97 1.31 -9.40
N GLU A 99 -6.22 0.23 -9.15
CA GLU A 99 -6.82 -1.04 -8.76
C GLU A 99 -7.54 -0.90 -7.41
N THR A 100 -8.75 -1.46 -7.35
CA THR A 100 -9.62 -1.39 -6.17
C THR A 100 -9.03 -2.13 -4.97
N ARG A 101 -9.58 -1.84 -3.78
CA ARG A 101 -9.28 -2.54 -2.54
C ARG A 101 -9.33 -4.07 -2.69
N GLN A 102 -10.36 -4.60 -3.34
CA GLN A 102 -10.55 -6.05 -3.50
C GLN A 102 -9.48 -6.66 -4.40
N GLN A 103 -9.08 -5.96 -5.48
CA GLN A 103 -8.03 -6.40 -6.40
C GLN A 103 -6.65 -6.40 -5.74
N THR A 104 -6.39 -5.44 -4.86
CA THR A 104 -5.10 -5.28 -4.18
C THR A 104 -4.96 -6.04 -2.86
N ALA A 105 -6.07 -6.47 -2.24
CA ALA A 105 -6.10 -7.12 -0.94
C ALA A 105 -5.20 -8.38 -0.85
N GLY A 106 -5.15 -9.19 -1.90
CA GLY A 106 -4.28 -10.37 -1.95
C GLY A 106 -2.79 -10.01 -1.88
N THR A 107 -2.39 -8.94 -2.56
CA THR A 107 -1.00 -8.43 -2.53
C THR A 107 -0.69 -7.78 -1.17
N ALA A 108 -1.61 -7.02 -0.59
CA ALA A 108 -1.45 -6.43 0.74
C ALA A 108 -1.22 -7.49 1.83
N ARG A 109 -2.03 -8.57 1.85
CA ARG A 109 -1.84 -9.71 2.77
C ARG A 109 -0.49 -10.40 2.57
N ARG A 110 -0.03 -10.49 1.32
CA ARG A 110 1.29 -11.05 1.01
C ARG A 110 2.42 -10.16 1.54
N VAL A 111 2.28 -8.84 1.45
CA VAL A 111 3.23 -7.88 2.04
C VAL A 111 3.30 -8.09 3.56
N ASP A 112 2.16 -8.18 4.24
CA ASP A 112 2.11 -8.43 5.69
C ASP A 112 2.82 -9.72 6.11
N SER A 113 2.55 -10.82 5.40
CA SER A 113 3.17 -12.12 5.67
C SER A 113 4.70 -12.07 5.46
N LEU A 114 5.15 -11.46 4.36
CA LEU A 114 6.57 -11.31 4.06
C LEU A 114 7.28 -10.37 5.04
N LEU A 115 6.61 -9.31 5.50
CA LEU A 115 7.16 -8.40 6.50
C LEU A 115 7.37 -9.14 7.83
N LYS A 116 6.39 -9.94 8.27
CA LYS A 116 6.51 -10.76 9.47
C LYS A 116 7.66 -11.78 9.37
N ASP A 117 7.84 -12.43 8.22
CA ASP A 117 8.96 -13.36 8.03
C ASP A 117 10.29 -12.60 8.04
N ALA A 118 10.41 -11.49 7.31
CA ALA A 118 11.62 -10.69 7.28
C ALA A 118 12.01 -10.17 8.67
N THR A 119 11.05 -9.71 9.49
CA THR A 119 11.32 -9.25 10.85
C THR A 119 11.73 -10.40 11.78
N GLU A 120 11.11 -11.58 11.66
CA GLU A 120 11.49 -12.75 12.47
C GLU A 120 12.88 -13.30 12.09
N GLN A 121 13.24 -13.32 10.80
CA GLN A 121 14.61 -13.67 10.40
C GLN A 121 15.61 -12.60 10.82
N GLY A 122 15.26 -11.31 10.68
CA GLY A 122 16.10 -10.18 11.07
C GLY A 122 16.40 -10.16 12.57
N ARG A 123 15.39 -10.47 13.41
CA ARG A 123 15.54 -10.58 14.87
C ARG A 123 16.58 -11.61 15.32
N LYS A 124 16.81 -12.65 14.51
CA LYS A 124 17.82 -13.69 14.77
C LYS A 124 19.24 -13.24 14.41
N LEU A 125 19.39 -12.17 13.65
CA LEU A 125 20.66 -11.71 13.08
C LEU A 125 21.12 -10.36 13.62
N ASN A 126 20.19 -9.45 13.89
CA ASN A 126 20.46 -8.04 14.08
C ASN A 126 20.24 -7.59 15.54
N SER A 127 20.83 -6.45 15.89
CA SER A 127 20.67 -5.81 17.20
C SER A 127 19.33 -5.06 17.32
N SER A 128 18.96 -4.71 18.55
CA SER A 128 17.78 -3.86 18.83
C SER A 128 17.83 -2.50 18.12
N GLN A 129 19.02 -1.95 17.90
CA GLN A 129 19.20 -0.68 17.20
C GLN A 129 18.77 -0.78 15.73
N TRP A 130 19.19 -1.84 15.01
CA TRP A 130 18.78 -2.06 13.63
C TRP A 130 17.25 -2.18 13.51
N THR A 131 16.63 -2.91 14.45
CA THR A 131 15.18 -3.04 14.52
C THR A 131 14.50 -1.68 14.65
N SER A 132 14.94 -0.86 15.61
CA SER A 132 14.36 0.47 15.84
C SER A 132 14.51 1.43 14.65
N GLN A 133 15.61 1.32 13.91
CA GLN A 133 15.91 2.25 12.81
C GLN A 133 15.23 1.86 11.49
N TYR A 134 15.04 0.56 11.24
CA TYR A 134 14.57 0.08 9.93
C TYR A 134 13.27 -0.73 9.99
N ALA A 135 13.15 -1.67 10.93
CA ALA A 135 12.01 -2.57 11.00
C ALA A 135 10.77 -1.90 11.62
N ASP A 136 10.93 -1.15 12.69
CA ASP A 136 9.82 -0.49 13.39
C ASP A 136 9.07 0.53 12.50
N PRO A 137 9.75 1.39 11.72
CA PRO A 137 9.06 2.26 10.77
C PRO A 137 8.31 1.48 9.69
N ALA A 138 8.88 0.37 9.18
CA ALA A 138 8.21 -0.47 8.20
C ALA A 138 6.94 -1.13 8.77
N LEU A 139 7.00 -1.61 10.02
CA LEU A 139 5.85 -2.16 10.74
C LEU A 139 4.77 -1.11 10.99
N ALA A 140 5.16 0.13 11.34
CA ALA A 140 4.25 1.24 11.53
C ALA A 140 3.51 1.57 10.22
N LEU A 141 4.23 1.72 9.10
CA LEU A 141 3.63 1.95 7.77
C LEU A 141 2.70 0.82 7.34
N ALA A 142 3.13 -0.43 7.51
CA ALA A 142 2.30 -1.59 7.20
C ALA A 142 1.03 -1.65 8.08
N SER A 143 1.10 -1.23 9.35
CA SER A 143 -0.07 -1.16 10.22
C SER A 143 -1.08 -0.11 9.76
N GLN A 144 -0.61 1.07 9.32
CA GLN A 144 -1.45 2.12 8.77
C GLN A 144 -2.12 1.66 7.48
N LEU A 145 -1.35 1.00 6.59
CA LEU A 145 -1.86 0.44 5.35
C LEU A 145 -2.93 -0.63 5.63
N ARG A 146 -2.67 -1.54 6.58
CA ARG A 146 -3.59 -2.61 6.98
C ARG A 146 -4.93 -2.07 7.47
N ALA A 147 -4.95 -0.93 8.15
CA ALA A 147 -6.19 -0.32 8.64
C ALA A 147 -7.19 -0.01 7.50
N PHE A 148 -6.72 0.30 6.29
CA PHE A 148 -7.58 0.50 5.11
C PHE A 148 -8.09 -0.82 4.50
N TYR A 149 -7.44 -1.94 4.80
CA TYR A 149 -7.81 -3.28 4.32
C TYR A 149 -8.66 -4.08 5.29
N GLN A 150 -8.82 -3.65 6.54
CA GLN A 150 -9.74 -4.28 7.50
C GLN A 150 -11.19 -3.97 7.10
N GLU A 151 -11.98 -5.00 6.82
CA GLU A 151 -13.42 -4.83 6.61
C GLU A 151 -14.06 -4.58 7.97
N ASN A 152 -15.01 -3.64 8.06
CA ASN A 152 -15.84 -3.50 9.24
C ASN A 152 -16.70 -4.75 9.36
N THR A 153 -16.19 -5.78 10.03
CA THR A 153 -16.94 -7.00 10.29
C THR A 153 -18.05 -6.81 11.34
N ASP A 154 -18.27 -5.57 11.81
CA ASP A 154 -19.22 -5.25 12.89
C ASP A 154 -20.67 -5.08 12.44
N SER A 155 -21.04 -5.43 11.20
CA SER A 155 -22.43 -5.31 10.72
C SER A 155 -23.18 -6.64 10.50
N THR A 156 -22.60 -7.78 10.85
CA THR A 156 -23.31 -9.08 10.87
C THR A 156 -23.41 -9.65 12.28
N SER A 157 -23.92 -8.84 13.19
CA SER A 157 -24.71 -9.34 14.33
C SER A 157 -26.02 -8.58 14.25
N THR A 158 -27.12 -9.22 13.88
CA THR A 158 -28.23 -9.60 14.79
C THR A 158 -29.40 -10.05 13.90
N PRO A 159 -30.36 -10.88 14.34
CA PRO A 159 -30.34 -12.00 15.29
C PRO A 159 -30.55 -13.39 14.63
#